data_AF-A0A9E1JP45-F1
#
_entry.id   AF-A0A9E1JP45-F1
#
_cell.length_a   1.000
_cell.length_b   1.000
_cell.length_c   1.000
_cell.angle_alpha   90.00
_cell.angle_beta   90.00
_cell.angle_gamma   90.00
#
_symmetry.space_group_name_H-M   'P 1'
#
loop_
_entity.id
_entity.type
_entity.pdbx_description
1 polymer ?
#
loop_
_entity_poly.entity_id
_entity_poly.type
_entity_poly.pdbx_seq_one_letter_code
_entity_poly.pdbx_strand_id
1 'polypeptide(L)'
;MSDNKHLYVLWTNDNIDTAEKMVFMYTINSLINGWWEKVTLIVWGATAKLVSENAVIQEKIKQALEEGVHITACKACADQLDVSNDLEKLGIEVKYWGDPLTKILKNDEKLLTI
;
A
#
# COMPACT_ATOMS: atom_id res chain seq x y z
N MET A 1 10.65 -9.70 23.08
CA MET A 1 10.61 -9.34 21.65
C MET A 1 9.16 -8.97 21.40
N SER A 2 8.85 -7.74 21.01
CA SER A 2 7.44 -7.38 20.78
C SER A 2 6.93 -8.23 19.63
N ASP A 3 5.83 -8.95 19.83
CA ASP A 3 5.06 -9.60 18.77
C ASP A 3 4.61 -8.50 17.80
N ASN A 4 5.46 -8.15 16.83
CA ASN A 4 5.10 -7.15 15.85
C ASN A 4 4.04 -7.79 14.95
N LYS A 5 2.81 -7.35 15.13
CA LYS A 5 1.60 -7.88 14.51
C LYS A 5 1.12 -7.00 13.35
N HIS A 6 1.86 -5.93 13.05
CA HIS A 6 1.56 -5.00 11.96
C HIS A 6 2.69 -4.99 10.92
N LEU A 7 2.34 -5.40 9.70
CA LEU A 7 3.20 -5.29 8.53
C LEU A 7 2.91 -3.99 7.76
N TYR A 8 3.97 -3.27 7.43
CA TYR A 8 3.94 -2.20 6.44
C TYR A 8 4.60 -2.68 5.15
N VAL A 9 3.98 -2.39 4.01
CA VAL A 9 4.52 -2.66 2.69
C VAL A 9 4.64 -1.33 1.96
N LEU A 10 5.88 -0.89 1.71
CA LEU A 10 6.17 0.27 0.86
C LEU A 10 6.32 -0.21 -0.57
N TRP A 11 5.33 0.09 -1.42
CA TRP A 11 5.28 -0.34 -2.81
C TRP A 11 5.62 0.83 -3.75
N THR A 12 6.70 0.67 -4.50
CA THR A 12 7.35 1.74 -5.28
C THR A 12 7.59 1.42 -6.75
N ASN A 13 7.67 0.14 -7.12
CA ASN A 13 7.80 -0.27 -8.52
C ASN A 13 6.43 -0.38 -9.22
N ASP A 14 6.42 -0.22 -10.54
CA ASP A 14 5.22 -0.28 -11.39
C ASP A 14 5.12 -1.58 -12.21
N ASN A 15 5.87 -2.62 -11.83
CA ASN A 15 5.79 -3.91 -12.51
C ASN A 15 4.50 -4.65 -12.12
N ILE A 16 3.63 -4.89 -13.11
CA ILE A 16 2.30 -5.48 -12.91
C ILE A 16 2.40 -6.89 -12.31
N ASP A 17 3.35 -7.72 -12.76
CA ASP A 17 3.52 -9.07 -12.21
C ASP A 17 3.89 -9.02 -10.72
N THR A 18 4.75 -8.08 -10.33
CA THR A 18 5.14 -7.88 -8.93
C THR A 18 3.96 -7.36 -8.12
N ALA A 19 3.18 -6.43 -8.65
CA ALA A 19 1.97 -5.95 -8.01
C ALA A 19 0.99 -7.11 -7.73
N GLU A 20 0.68 -7.93 -8.73
CA GLU A 20 -0.29 -9.01 -8.60
C GLU A 20 0.21 -10.20 -7.80
N LYS A 21 1.41 -10.70 -8.11
CA LYS A 21 1.95 -11.96 -7.60
C LYS A 21 2.74 -11.79 -6.32
N MET A 22 3.16 -10.58 -5.98
CA MET A 22 3.87 -10.31 -4.73
C MET A 22 3.04 -9.42 -3.82
N VAL A 23 2.79 -8.16 -4.23
CA VAL A 23 2.20 -7.14 -3.36
C VAL A 23 0.81 -7.55 -2.91
N PHE A 24 -0.16 -7.65 -3.84
CA PHE A 24 -1.54 -7.97 -3.50
C PHE A 24 -1.69 -9.39 -2.99
N MET A 25 -1.01 -10.36 -3.62
CA MET A 25 -1.06 -11.75 -3.18
C MET A 25 -0.60 -11.88 -1.72
N TYR A 26 0.50 -11.24 -1.31
CA TYR A 26 0.99 -11.36 0.05
C TYR A 26 0.17 -10.54 1.04
N THR A 27 -0.18 -9.28 0.74
CA THR A 27 -0.91 -8.42 1.69
C THR A 27 -2.30 -8.97 2.00
N ILE A 28 -3.02 -9.47 0.99
CA ILE A 28 -4.36 -10.04 1.16
C ILE A 28 -4.28 -11.35 1.95
N ASN A 29 -3.45 -12.30 1.50
CA ASN A 29 -3.35 -13.59 2.16
C ASN A 29 -2.80 -13.49 3.59
N SER A 30 -1.99 -12.47 3.88
CA SER A 30 -1.51 -12.19 5.24
C SER A 30 -2.65 -11.98 6.24
N LEU A 31 -3.71 -11.28 5.84
CA LEU A 31 -4.90 -11.08 6.67
C LEU A 31 -5.81 -12.30 6.67
N ILE A 32 -6.11 -12.86 5.49
CA ILE A 32 -6.99 -14.05 5.36
C ILE A 32 -6.48 -15.22 6.22
N ASN A 33 -5.17 -15.46 6.22
CA ASN A 33 -4.57 -16.58 6.95
C ASN A 33 -4.13 -16.20 8.38
N GLY A 34 -4.35 -14.96 8.82
CA GLY A 34 -3.96 -14.49 10.15
C GLY A 34 -2.45 -14.50 10.40
N TRP A 35 -1.62 -14.39 9.36
CA TRP A 35 -0.16 -14.25 9.51
C TRP A 35 0.22 -12.90 10.12
N TRP A 36 -0.58 -11.88 9.80
CA TRP A 36 -0.49 -10.54 10.37
C TRP A 36 -1.87 -10.13 10.87
N GLU A 37 -1.95 -9.46 12.02
CA GLU A 37 -3.22 -8.90 12.49
C GLU A 37 -3.57 -7.61 11.75
N LYS A 38 -2.55 -6.90 11.24
CA LYS A 38 -2.72 -5.67 10.50
C LYS A 38 -1.72 -5.58 9.35
N VAL A 39 -2.20 -5.11 8.21
CA VAL A 39 -1.38 -4.81 7.03
C VAL A 39 -1.67 -3.40 6.57
N THR A 40 -0.62 -2.63 6.31
CA THR A 40 -0.71 -1.32 5.66
C THR A 40 0.10 -1.31 4.38
N LEU A 41 -0.58 -1.12 3.24
CA LEU A 41 0.03 -1.00 1.93
C LEU A 41 0.18 0.48 1.57
N ILE A 42 1.41 0.95 1.46
CA ILE A 42 1.80 2.33 1.18
C ILE A 42 2.18 2.44 -0.30
N VAL A 43 1.33 3.11 -1.08
CA VAL A 43 1.55 3.43 -2.49
C VAL A 43 2.40 4.70 -2.58
N TRP A 44 3.59 4.60 -3.18
CA TRP A 44 4.50 5.74 -3.28
C TRP A 44 5.23 5.76 -4.63
N GLY A 45 5.29 6.91 -5.29
CA GLY A 45 6.09 7.12 -6.50
C GLY A 45 5.32 6.71 -7.76
N ALA A 46 6.00 6.06 -8.71
CA ALA A 46 5.42 5.66 -10.00
C ALA A 46 4.16 4.80 -9.85
N THR A 47 4.11 4.00 -8.78
CA THR A 47 2.98 3.17 -8.40
C THR A 47 1.66 3.94 -8.25
N ALA A 48 1.68 5.20 -7.82
CA ALA A 48 0.47 6.01 -7.71
C ALA A 48 -0.25 6.14 -9.06
N LYS A 49 0.51 6.32 -10.14
CA LYS A 49 -0.01 6.39 -11.50
C LYS A 49 -0.50 5.03 -12.01
N LEU A 50 0.23 3.95 -11.71
CA LEU A 50 -0.21 2.60 -12.03
C LEU A 50 -1.59 2.29 -11.42
N VAL A 51 -1.79 2.64 -10.15
CA VAL A 51 -3.06 2.43 -9.45
C VAL A 51 -4.20 3.27 -10.04
N SER A 52 -3.93 4.51 -10.45
CA SER A 52 -4.97 5.37 -11.03
C SER A 52 -5.38 4.99 -12.45
N GLU A 53 -4.49 4.35 -13.23
CA GLU A 53 -4.73 4.11 -14.67
C GLU A 53 -5.07 2.65 -15.01
N ASN A 54 -4.64 1.67 -14.21
CA ASN A 54 -4.78 0.26 -14.56
C ASN A 54 -5.99 -0.41 -13.89
N ALA A 55 -6.98 -0.80 -14.69
CA ALA A 55 -8.21 -1.45 -14.21
C ALA A 55 -7.97 -2.76 -13.44
N VAL A 56 -7.00 -3.58 -13.85
CA VAL A 56 -6.67 -4.84 -13.14
C VAL A 56 -6.15 -4.53 -11.74
N ILE A 57 -5.29 -3.52 -11.61
CA ILE A 57 -4.77 -3.06 -10.32
C ILE A 57 -5.87 -2.45 -9.46
N GLN A 58 -6.80 -1.69 -10.05
CA GLN A 58 -7.94 -1.12 -9.31
C GLN A 58 -8.86 -2.20 -8.73
N GLU A 59 -9.10 -3.30 -9.47
CA GLU A 59 -9.86 -4.43 -8.92
C GLU A 59 -9.11 -5.10 -7.75
N LYS A 60 -7.78 -5.18 -7.82
CA LYS A 60 -6.96 -5.68 -6.70
C LYS A 60 -6.98 -4.76 -5.48
N ILE A 61 -7.01 -3.44 -5.69
CA ILE A 61 -7.18 -2.45 -4.61
C ILE A 61 -8.50 -2.69 -3.89
N LYS A 62 -9.61 -2.83 -4.64
CA LYS A 62 -10.93 -3.11 -4.05
C LYS A 62 -10.93 -4.40 -3.25
N GLN A 63 -10.41 -5.48 -3.83
CA GLN A 63 -10.29 -6.77 -3.15
C GLN A 63 -9.48 -6.63 -1.84
N ALA A 64 -8.35 -5.93 -1.87
CA ALA A 64 -7.52 -5.75 -0.69
C ALA A 64 -8.21 -4.90 0.39
N LEU A 65 -8.95 -3.86 0.02
CA LEU A 65 -9.76 -3.06 0.95
C LEU A 65 -10.88 -3.90 1.59
N GLU A 66 -11.58 -4.73 0.80
CA GLU A 66 -12.63 -5.63 1.29
C GLU A 66 -12.11 -6.63 2.32
N GLU A 67 -10.91 -7.16 2.11
CA GLU A 67 -10.22 -8.08 3.03
C GLU A 67 -9.55 -7.36 4.23
N GLY A 68 -9.70 -6.04 4.34
CA GLY A 68 -9.24 -5.26 5.49
C GLY A 68 -7.80 -4.75 5.42
N VAL A 69 -7.13 -4.85 4.27
CA VAL A 69 -5.82 -4.20 4.08
C VAL A 69 -6.02 -2.70 4.12
N HIS A 70 -5.28 -2.01 5.00
CA HIS A 70 -5.29 -0.55 5.01
C HIS A 70 -4.42 -0.02 3.87
N ILE A 71 -5.01 0.60 2.86
CA ILE A 71 -4.29 1.15 1.71
C ILE A 71 -4.22 2.66 1.82
N THR A 72 -3.04 3.20 1.59
CA THR A 72 -2.70 4.60 1.78
C THR A 72 -1.66 5.03 0.75
N ALA A 73 -1.65 6.30 0.35
CA ALA A 73 -0.78 6.81 -0.69
C ALA A 73 -0.09 8.11 -0.30
N CYS A 74 1.13 8.30 -0.82
CA CYS A 74 1.89 9.53 -0.65
C CYS A 74 1.24 10.70 -1.40
N LYS A 75 0.65 11.64 -0.66
CA LYS A 75 0.00 12.84 -1.20
C LYS A 75 0.91 13.68 -2.09
N ALA A 76 2.16 13.91 -1.67
CA ALA A 76 3.10 14.70 -2.47
C ALA A 76 3.36 14.08 -3.85
N CYS A 77 3.46 12.74 -3.93
CA CYS A 77 3.61 12.05 -5.21
C CYS A 77 2.32 12.08 -6.02
N ALA A 78 1.18 11.83 -5.38
CA ALA A 78 -0.12 11.84 -6.05
C ALA A 78 -0.47 13.22 -6.63
N ASP A 79 -0.16 14.30 -5.91
CA ASP A 79 -0.37 15.68 -6.37
C ASP A 79 0.55 16.00 -7.57
N GLN A 80 1.82 15.60 -7.52
CA GLN A 80 2.76 15.81 -8.63
C GLN A 80 2.45 15.01 -9.89
N LEU A 81 1.78 13.87 -9.73
CA LEU A 81 1.34 13.00 -10.82
C LEU A 81 -0.09 13.31 -11.28
N ASP A 82 -0.78 14.24 -10.64
CA ASP A 82 -2.17 14.63 -10.89
C ASP A 82 -3.19 13.48 -10.73
N VAL A 83 -2.97 12.59 -9.75
CA VAL A 83 -3.78 11.38 -9.52
C VAL A 83 -4.44 11.33 -8.14
N SER A 84 -4.26 12.35 -7.29
CA SER A 84 -4.79 12.37 -5.92
C SER A 84 -6.29 12.07 -5.85
N ASN A 85 -7.09 12.74 -6.69
CA ASN A 85 -8.54 12.53 -6.70
C ASN A 85 -8.92 11.11 -7.15
N ASP A 86 -8.18 10.51 -8.07
CA ASP A 86 -8.49 9.18 -8.58
C ASP A 86 -8.16 8.11 -7.55
N LEU A 87 -7.06 8.28 -6.79
CA LEU A 87 -6.75 7.42 -5.66
C LEU A 87 -7.81 7.52 -4.55
N GLU A 88 -8.25 8.74 -4.20
CA GLU A 88 -9.29 8.94 -3.19
C GLU A 88 -10.63 8.29 -3.61
N LYS A 89 -11.02 8.36 -4.89
CA LYS A 89 -12.22 7.69 -5.41
C LYS A 89 -12.15 6.16 -5.31
N LEU A 90 -10.95 5.58 -5.27
CA LEU A 90 -10.73 4.15 -5.05
C LEU A 90 -10.80 3.76 -3.58
N GLY A 91 -11.07 4.71 -2.67
CA GLY A 91 -11.11 4.45 -1.22
C GLY A 91 -9.73 4.43 -0.57
N ILE A 92 -8.68 4.90 -1.26
CA ILE A 92 -7.31 4.97 -0.73
C ILE A 92 -7.16 6.25 0.10
N GLU A 93 -6.59 6.13 1.30
CA GLU A 93 -6.23 7.29 2.12
C GLU A 93 -5.03 8.03 1.51
N VAL A 94 -5.19 9.28 1.10
CA VAL A 94 -4.08 10.08 0.54
C VAL A 94 -3.54 11.06 1.59
N LYS A 95 -2.30 10.84 2.05
CA LYS A 95 -1.67 11.68 3.10
C LYS A 95 -0.17 11.89 2.89
N TYR A 96 0.41 12.86 3.59
CA TYR A 96 1.86 13.07 3.56
C TYR A 96 2.58 11.97 4.35
N TRP A 97 3.43 11.20 3.67
CA TRP A 97 4.06 10.00 4.22
C TRP A 97 5.49 10.19 4.76
N GLY A 98 6.09 11.39 4.64
CA GLY A 98 7.45 11.66 5.11
C GLY A 98 7.66 11.39 6.61
N ASP A 99 6.84 12.01 7.47
CA ASP A 99 6.91 11.81 8.93
C ASP A 99 6.46 10.39 9.35
N PRO A 100 5.33 9.84 8.86
CA PRO A 100 4.93 8.46 9.18
C PRO A 100 5.98 7.40 8.80
N LEU A 101 6.58 7.46 7.61
CA LEU A 101 7.63 6.52 7.22
C LEU A 101 8.87 6.65 8.11
N THR A 102 9.25 7.88 8.45
CA THR A 102 10.37 8.13 9.38
C THR A 102 10.12 7.50 10.74
N LYS A 103 8.88 7.53 11.25
CA LYS A 103 8.49 6.88 12.51
C LYS A 103 8.58 5.37 12.42
N ILE A 104 8.04 4.75 11.37
CA ILE A 104 8.12 3.29 11.13
C ILE A 104 9.59 2.84 11.19
N LEU A 105 10.48 3.53 10.49
CA LEU A 105 11.90 3.21 10.45
C LEU A 105 12.59 3.38 11.81
N LYS A 106 12.30 4.48 12.52
CA LYS A 106 12.90 4.75 13.85
C LYS A 106 12.40 3.81 14.95
N ASN A 107 11.19 3.29 14.79
CA ASN A 107 10.57 2.37 15.75
C ASN A 107 10.91 0.90 15.48
N ASP A 108 11.73 0.59 14.47
CA ASP A 108 12.03 -0.78 14.03
C ASP A 108 10.76 -1.61 13.73
N GLU A 109 9.75 -0.93 13.17
CA GLU A 109 8.51 -1.56 12.72
C GLU A 109 8.77 -2.43 11.47
N LYS A 110 7.96 -3.47 11.27
CA LYS A 110 8.16 -4.42 10.16
C LYS A 110 7.75 -3.77 8.85
N LEU A 111 8.75 -3.33 8.10
CA LEU A 111 8.62 -2.71 6.79
C LEU A 111 9.22 -3.61 5.71
N LEU A 112 8.40 -3.96 4.73
CA LEU A 112 8.84 -4.57 3.48
C LEU A 112 8.84 -3.50 2.38
N THR A 113 9.93 -3.38 1.63
CA THR A 113 10.05 -2.42 0.52
C THR A 113 10.11 -3.18 -0.80
N ILE A 114 9.21 -2.83 -1.73
CA ILE A 114 8.98 -3.52 -3.00
C ILE A 114 9.07 -2.52 -4.15
#